data_AF-A0A962Y0K2-F1
#
_entry.id   AF-A0A962Y0K2-F1
#
_cell.length_a   1.000
_cell.length_b   1.000
_cell.length_c   1.000
_cell.angle_alpha   90.00
_cell.angle_beta   90.00
_cell.angle_gamma   90.00
#
_symmetry.space_group_name_H-M   'P 1'
#
loop_
_entity.id
_entity.type
_entity.pdbx_description
1 polymer ?
#
loop_
_entity_poly.entity_id
_entity_poly.type
_entity_poly.pdbx_seq_one_letter_code
_entity_poly.pdbx_strand_id
1 'polypeptide(L)' 'MHANATTTPKQRTYIQRSSHPAAELAEELGVSETTIRRWRARDTVQGRLHTPHRLVTTLNPLQEFV' A
#
# COMPACT_ATOMS: atom_id res chain seq x y z
N MET A 1 -6.47 9.76 -3.65
CA MET A 1 -7.39 8.84 -2.96
C MET A 1 -7.29 7.48 -3.64
N HIS A 2 -7.12 6.38 -2.89
CA HIS A 2 -6.81 5.05 -3.47
C HIS A 2 -8.05 4.40 -4.09
N ALA A 3 -8.39 4.79 -5.31
CA ALA A 3 -9.60 4.30 -5.99
C ALA A 3 -9.57 2.79 -6.30
N ASN A 4 -8.37 2.18 -6.44
CA ASN A 4 -8.23 0.81 -6.93
C ASN A 4 -7.52 -0.15 -5.95
N ALA A 5 -7.28 0.26 -4.70
CA ALA A 5 -6.60 -0.61 -3.74
C ALA A 5 -7.59 -1.55 -3.08
N THR A 6 -7.39 -2.87 -3.24
CA THR A 6 -8.19 -3.93 -2.59
C THR A 6 -8.15 -3.82 -1.05
N THR A 7 -7.04 -3.32 -0.48
CA THR A 7 -6.91 -3.06 0.96
C THR A 7 -6.77 -1.58 1.25
N THR A 8 -7.78 -1.03 1.92
CA THR A 8 -7.83 0.36 2.39
C THR A 8 -6.97 0.57 3.65
N PRO A 9 -6.57 1.80 3.97
CA PRO A 9 -5.86 2.11 5.22
C PRO A 9 -6.61 1.62 6.47
N LYS A 10 -7.94 1.72 6.49
CA LYS A 10 -8.77 1.23 7.61
C LYS A 10 -8.64 -0.28 7.81
N GLN A 11 -8.69 -1.05 6.72
CA GLN A 11 -8.52 -2.51 6.77
C GLN A 11 -7.11 -2.90 7.23
N ARG A 12 -6.07 -2.16 6.83
CA ARG A 12 -4.69 -2.42 7.28
C ARG A 12 -4.52 -2.20 8.79
N THR A 13 -5.09 -1.11 9.32
CA THR A 13 -5.11 -0.86 10.77
C THR A 13 -5.86 -1.98 11.51
N TYR A 14 -6.98 -2.45 10.94
CA TYR A 14 -7.73 -3.57 11.50
C TYR A 14 -6.89 -4.85 11.54
N ILE A 15 -6.20 -5.21 10.44
CA ILE A 15 -5.29 -6.37 10.35
C ILE A 15 -4.15 -6.30 11.38
N GLN A 16 -3.61 -5.11 11.63
CA GLN A 16 -2.52 -4.92 12.60
C GLN A 16 -3.00 -5.06 14.05
N ARG A 17 -4.22 -4.61 14.36
CA ARG A 17 -4.78 -4.64 15.71
C ARG A 17 -5.47 -5.95 16.06
N SER A 18 -5.93 -6.70 15.06
CA SER A 18 -6.64 -7.96 15.28
C SER A 18 -5.66 -9.06 15.70
N SER A 19 -6.09 -9.90 16.64
CA SER A 19 -5.40 -11.14 17.05
C SER A 19 -5.89 -12.38 16.28
N HIS A 20 -6.91 -12.22 15.43
CA HIS A 20 -7.52 -13.29 14.63
C HIS A 20 -6.52 -14.02 13.73
N PRO A 21 -6.73 -15.30 13.41
CA PRO A 21 -5.89 -16.01 12.44
C PRO A 21 -5.93 -15.34 11.06
N ALA A 22 -4.83 -15.47 10.31
CA ALA A 22 -4.72 -14.85 8.99
C ALA A 22 -5.76 -15.36 7.98
N ALA A 23 -6.20 -16.62 8.13
CA ALA A 23 -7.23 -17.23 7.29
C ALA A 23 -8.60 -16.55 7.46
N GLU A 24 -9.02 -16.30 8.71
CA GLU A 24 -10.30 -15.64 9.00
C GLU A 24 -10.33 -14.21 8.45
N LEU A 25 -9.25 -13.46 8.66
CA LEU A 25 -9.10 -12.10 8.12
C LEU A 25 -9.02 -12.07 6.58
N ALA A 26 -8.47 -13.12 5.98
CA ALA A 26 -8.35 -13.25 4.53
C ALA A 26 -9.73 -13.47 3.89
N GLU A 27 -10.55 -14.33 4.47
CA GLU A 27 -11.93 -14.57 4.02
C GLU A 27 -12.81 -13.33 4.23
N GLU A 28 -12.74 -12.70 5.42
CA GLU A 28 -13.52 -11.49 5.74
C GLU A 28 -13.23 -10.33 4.78
N LEU A 29 -11.94 -10.12 4.47
CA LEU A 29 -11.49 -9.00 3.63
C LEU A 29 -11.41 -9.35 2.14
N GLY A 30 -11.66 -10.60 1.75
CA GLY A 30 -11.55 -11.08 0.37
C GLY A 30 -10.15 -10.97 -0.22
N VAL A 31 -9.11 -11.18 0.60
CA VAL A 31 -7.70 -11.12 0.19
C VAL A 31 -6.97 -12.41 0.52
N SER A 32 -5.75 -12.59 0.00
CA SER A 32 -4.94 -13.76 0.36
C SER A 32 -4.39 -13.67 1.79
N GLU A 33 -4.22 -14.81 2.45
CA GLU A 33 -3.50 -14.89 3.74
C GLU A 33 -2.10 -14.28 3.67
N THR A 34 -1.41 -14.43 2.53
CA THR A 34 -0.09 -13.84 2.30
C THR A 34 -0.14 -12.31 2.36
N THR A 35 -1.25 -11.69 1.91
CA THR A 35 -1.48 -10.26 2.04
C THR A 35 -1.66 -9.85 3.49
N ILE A 36 -2.44 -10.61 4.27
CA ILE A 36 -2.65 -10.38 5.70
C ILE A 36 -1.32 -10.48 6.48
N ARG A 37 -0.55 -11.54 6.24
CA ARG A 37 0.77 -11.76 6.88
C ARG A 37 1.75 -10.63 6.55
N ARG A 38 1.79 -10.18 5.29
CA ARG A 38 2.62 -9.02 4.87
C ARG A 38 2.18 -7.73 5.58
N TRP A 39 0.88 -7.52 5.79
CA TRP A 39 0.39 -6.33 6.49
C TRP A 39 0.68 -6.38 8.00
N ARG A 40 0.64 -7.55 8.63
CA ARG A 40 1.06 -7.73 10.03
C ARG A 40 2.54 -7.46 10.25
N ALA A 41 3.39 -7.88 9.31
CA ALA A 41 4.84 -7.66 9.41
C ALA A 41 5.27 -6.22 9.11
N ARG A 42 4.36 -5.35 8.63
CA ARG A 42 4.66 -3.96 8.33
C ARG A 42 4.41 -3.10 9.56
N ASP A 43 5.37 -2.23 9.86
CA ASP A 43 5.26 -1.23 10.93
C ASP A 43 4.34 -0.05 10.52
N THR A 44 4.28 0.26 9.22
CA THR A 44 3.56 1.44 8.71
C THR A 44 2.23 1.07 8.01
N VAL A 45 1.12 1.63 8.52
CA VAL A 45 -0.22 1.55 7.88
C VAL A 45 -0.29 2.36 6.58
N GLN A 46 0.37 3.51 6.58
CA GLN A 46 0.49 4.36 5.40
C GLN A 46 1.51 3.75 4.45
N GLY A 47 1.21 3.77 3.15
CA GLY A 47 2.23 3.48 2.15
C GLY A 47 3.36 4.48 2.35
N ARG A 48 4.59 3.99 2.58
CA ARG A 48 5.79 4.82 2.67
C ARG A 48 5.76 5.79 1.48
N LEU A 49 5.91 7.09 1.76
CA LEU A 49 5.89 8.16 0.76
C LEU A 49 6.56 7.69 -0.54
N HIS A 50 5.81 7.66 -1.63
CA HIS A 50 6.29 7.38 -2.98
C HIS A 50 6.89 8.64 -3.62
N THR A 51 7.33 9.59 -2.80
CA THR A 51 8.03 10.78 -3.25
C THR A 51 9.48 10.37 -3.51
N PRO A 52 9.94 10.33 -4.77
CA PRO A 52 11.36 10.21 -5.03
C PRO A 52 12.06 11.38 -4.34
N HIS A 53 13.03 11.10 -3.47
CA HIS A 53 13.81 12.13 -2.75
C HIS A 53 14.63 13.02 -3.70
N ARG A 54 14.67 12.68 -4.99
CA ARG A 54 15.33 13.45 -6.04
C ARG A 54 14.59 13.26 -7.36
N LEU A 55 13.92 14.33 -7.83
CA LEU A 55 13.46 14.43 -9.21
C LEU A 55 14.67 14.87 -10.05
N VAL A 56 15.35 13.93 -10.71
CA VAL A 56 16.33 14.28 -11.75
C VAL A 56 15.57 14.40 -13.05
N THR A 57 14.95 15.55 -13.29
CA THR A 57 14.39 15.90 -14.59
C THR A 57 15.16 17.09 -15.14
N THR A 58 16.28 16.83 -15.79
CA THR A 58 16.76 17.74 -16.84
C THR A 58 15.87 17.49 -18.06
N LEU A 59 14.89 18.36 -18.30
CA LEU A 59 14.21 18.40 -19.60
C LEU A 59 15.28 18.68 -20.65
N ASN A 60 15.48 17.74 -21.58
CA ASN A 60 16.37 18.00 -22.70
C ASN A 60 15.66 19.00 -23.64
N PRO A 61 16.36 19.95 -24.29
CA PRO A 61 15.73 21.00 -25.11
C PRO A 61 14.79 20.48 -26.22
N LEU A 62 14.97 19.21 -26.64
CA LEU A 62 14.13 18.54 -27.62
C LEU A 62 12.68 18.29 -27.15
N GLN A 63 12.43 18.31 -25.83
CA GLN A 63 11.12 18.03 -25.23
C GLN A 63 10.24 19.29 -25.06
N GLU A 64 10.79 20.49 -25.28
CA GLU A 64 10.08 21.77 -25.15
C GLU A 64 9.43 22.23 -26.48
N PHE A 65 9.62 21.49 -27.58
CA PHE A 65 8.98 21.82 -28.85
C PHE A 65 7.54 21.29 -28.89
N VAL A 66 6.59 22.14 -28.47
CA VAL A 66 5.13 22.04 -28.72
C VAL A 66 4.70 23.27 -29.49
#